data_AF-A0A1F4UTB1-F1
#
_entry.id   AF-A0A1F4UTB1-F1
#
_cell.length_a   1.000
_cell.length_b   1.000
_cell.length_c   1.000
_cell.angle_alpha   90.00
_cell.angle_beta   90.00
_cell.angle_gamma   90.00
#
_symmetry.space_group_name_H-M   'P 1'
#
loop_
_entity.id
_entity.type
_entity.pdbx_description
1 polymer ?
#
loop_
_entity_poly.entity_id
_entity_poly.type
_entity_poly.pdbx_seq_one_letter_code
_entity_poly.pdbx_strand_id
1 'polypeptide(L)'
;MMARLVDQAQSIGLSLDQYLKAQNKTSEQLTSDYKKTAEKSVKAELVLGEIIKTEKVDVTEAEIEEIVKASGDPNALEQLKDPLQKWYIKSILEKNKLINKLIEEVAHGEPKKEDTK
;
A
#
# COMPACT_ATOMS: atom_id res chain seq x y z
N MET A 1 -12.69 3.62 2.19
CA MET A 1 -12.47 4.21 3.54
C MET A 1 -13.65 5.07 4.00
N MET A 2 -14.14 6.06 3.24
CA MET A 2 -15.36 6.80 3.63
C MET A 2 -16.60 5.91 3.72
N ALA A 3 -16.77 4.95 2.79
CA ALA A 3 -17.85 3.96 2.86
C ALA A 3 -17.86 3.22 4.20
N ARG A 4 -16.69 2.79 4.69
CA ARG A 4 -16.55 2.12 6.00
C ARG A 4 -17.02 2.98 7.17
N LEU A 5 -16.77 4.30 7.15
CA LEU A 5 -17.26 5.20 8.21
C LEU A 5 -18.78 5.36 8.16
N VAL A 6 -19.36 5.39 6.95
CA VAL A 6 -20.82 5.40 6.78
C VAL A 6 -21.41 4.10 7.30
N ASP A 7 -20.82 2.96 6.97
CA ASP A 7 -21.26 1.64 7.45
C ASP A 7 -21.17 1.55 8.98
N GLN A 8 -20.10 2.09 9.58
CA GLN A 8 -19.95 2.16 11.04
C GLN A 8 -21.02 3.03 11.70
N ALA A 9 -21.31 4.21 11.15
CA ALA A 9 -22.37 5.08 11.66
C ALA A 9 -23.75 4.39 11.56
N GLN A 10 -24.04 3.77 10.42
CA GLN A 10 -25.27 3.02 10.18
C GLN A 10 -25.42 1.83 11.12
N SER A 11 -24.34 1.11 11.45
CA SER A 11 -24.39 -0.05 12.35
C SER A 11 -24.87 0.26 13.78
N ILE A 12 -24.75 1.52 14.20
CA ILE A 12 -25.21 2.01 15.51
C ILE A 12 -26.42 2.96 15.39
N GLY A 13 -27.05 3.01 14.20
CA GLY A 13 -28.25 3.80 13.96
C GLY A 13 -28.04 5.32 13.94
N LEU A 14 -26.80 5.78 13.75
CA LEU A 14 -26.48 7.21 13.68
C LEU A 14 -26.30 7.66 12.23
N SER A 15 -26.65 8.92 11.94
CA SER A 15 -26.17 9.57 10.73
C SER A 15 -24.66 9.83 10.84
N LEU A 16 -23.98 9.98 9.70
CA LEU A 16 -22.54 10.30 9.68
C LEU A 16 -22.23 11.57 10.50
N ASP A 17 -23.04 12.61 10.37
CA ASP A 17 -22.88 13.86 11.14
C ASP A 17 -23.04 13.64 12.64
N GLN A 18 -24.00 12.82 13.08
CA GLN A 18 -24.19 12.48 14.49
C GLN A 18 -22.99 11.70 15.03
N TYR A 19 -22.49 10.75 14.24
CA TYR A 19 -21.31 9.95 14.57
C TYR A 19 -20.04 10.80 14.69
N LEU A 20 -19.83 11.76 13.78
CA LEU A 20 -18.71 12.70 13.82
C LEU A 20 -18.80 13.65 15.01
N LYS A 21 -20.00 14.17 15.32
CA LYS A 21 -20.23 15.00 16.51
C LYS A 21 -19.89 14.27 17.80
N ALA A 22 -20.27 13.00 17.94
CA ALA A 22 -19.91 12.18 19.09
C ALA A 22 -18.39 12.01 19.26
N GLN A 23 -17.63 12.13 18.17
CA GLN A 23 -16.16 12.09 18.18
C GLN A 23 -15.51 13.48 18.22
N ASN A 24 -16.27 14.56 18.42
CA ASN A 24 -15.79 15.94 18.35
C ASN A 24 -15.09 16.28 17.02
N LYS A 25 -15.57 15.72 15.90
CA LYS A 25 -15.07 15.98 14.54
C LYS A 25 -16.13 16.63 13.67
N THR A 26 -15.70 17.37 12.65
CA THR A 26 -16.58 17.89 11.60
C THR A 26 -16.37 17.17 10.27
N SER A 27 -17.35 17.28 9.37
CA SER A 27 -17.28 16.76 8.02
C SER A 27 -16.15 17.39 7.21
N GLU A 28 -15.85 18.67 7.43
CA GLU A 28 -14.71 19.37 6.82
C GLU A 28 -13.38 18.82 7.33
N GLN A 29 -13.27 18.58 8.63
CA GLN A 29 -12.06 18.00 9.22
C GLN A 29 -11.83 16.58 8.72
N LEU A 30 -12.89 15.77 8.63
CA LEU A 30 -12.83 14.44 8.04
C LEU A 30 -12.32 14.50 6.59
N THR A 31 -12.89 15.40 5.79
CA THR A 31 -12.49 15.56 4.38
C THR A 31 -11.03 16.00 4.26
N SER A 32 -10.59 16.92 5.12
CA SER A 32 -9.21 17.41 5.16
C SER A 32 -8.22 16.28 5.51
N ASP A 33 -8.51 15.49 6.54
CA ASP A 33 -7.68 14.36 6.97
C ASP A 33 -7.54 13.31 5.86
N TYR A 34 -8.65 13.02 5.17
CA TYR A 34 -8.69 12.10 4.04
C TYR A 34 -7.89 12.62 2.86
N LYS A 35 -8.03 13.92 2.53
CA LYS A 35 -7.25 14.57 1.47
C LYS A 35 -5.77 14.48 1.76
N LYS A 36 -5.34 14.81 2.98
CA LYS A 36 -3.93 14.74 3.40
C LYS A 36 -3.38 13.31 3.31
N THR A 37 -4.16 12.32 3.74
CA THR A 37 -3.77 10.92 3.67
C THR A 37 -3.68 10.44 2.23
N ALA A 38 -4.67 10.76 1.39
CA ALA A 38 -4.65 10.42 -0.03
C ALA A 38 -3.48 11.06 -0.77
N GLU A 39 -3.19 12.34 -0.51
CA GLU A 39 -2.05 13.04 -1.07
C GLU A 39 -0.72 12.36 -0.69
N LYS A 40 -0.56 11.99 0.59
CA LYS A 40 0.63 11.27 1.05
C LYS A 40 0.75 9.90 0.37
N SER A 41 -0.34 9.14 0.28
CA SER A 41 -0.34 7.81 -0.35
C SER A 41 -0.03 7.88 -1.83
N VAL A 42 -0.62 8.82 -2.57
CA VAL A 42 -0.36 9.00 -4.01
C VAL A 42 1.11 9.39 -4.23
N LYS A 43 1.65 10.33 -3.44
CA LYS A 43 3.07 10.69 -3.52
C LYS A 43 3.97 9.48 -3.25
N ALA A 44 3.69 8.70 -2.22
CA ALA A 44 4.46 7.51 -1.89
C ALA A 44 4.41 6.49 -3.03
N GLU A 45 3.23 6.23 -3.60
CA GLU A 45 3.08 5.27 -4.72
C GLU A 45 3.87 5.71 -5.96
N LEU A 46 3.82 7.01 -6.30
CA LEU A 46 4.58 7.56 -7.42
C LEU A 46 6.08 7.47 -7.20
N VAL A 47 6.56 7.82 -6.00
CA VAL A 47 7.99 7.76 -5.65
C VAL A 47 8.49 6.33 -5.64
N LEU A 48 7.79 5.41 -4.98
CA LEU A 48 8.16 4.00 -4.95
C LEU A 48 8.16 3.39 -6.36
N GLY A 49 7.17 3.73 -7.18
CA GLY A 49 7.12 3.29 -8.58
C GLY A 49 8.33 3.73 -9.40
N GLU A 50 8.82 4.96 -9.18
CA GLU A 50 10.00 5.46 -9.88
C GLU A 50 11.30 4.80 -9.38
N ILE A 51 11.40 4.54 -8.07
CA ILE A 51 12.55 3.84 -7.49
C ILE A 51 12.59 2.39 -7.97
N ILE A 52 11.45 1.69 -8.01
CA ILE A 52 11.36 0.31 -8.55
C ILE A 52 11.93 0.25 -9.96
N LYS A 53 11.56 1.20 -10.83
CA LYS A 53 12.09 1.29 -12.21
C LYS A 53 13.59 1.58 -12.22
N THR A 54 14.03 2.55 -11.42
CA THR A 54 15.42 3.00 -11.38
C THR A 54 16.36 1.90 -10.88
N GLU A 55 15.96 1.22 -9.82
CA GLU A 55 16.72 0.10 -9.23
C GLU A 55 16.49 -1.23 -9.94
N LYS A 56 15.58 -1.27 -10.92
CA LYS A 56 15.18 -2.47 -11.67
C LYS A 56 14.75 -3.59 -10.73
N VAL A 57 13.99 -3.25 -9.71
CA VAL A 57 13.38 -4.23 -8.82
C VAL A 57 12.36 -5.01 -9.63
N ASP A 58 12.57 -6.32 -9.74
CA ASP A 58 11.68 -7.23 -10.45
C ASP A 58 11.33 -8.42 -9.57
N VAL A 59 10.17 -8.99 -9.87
CA VAL A 59 9.63 -10.18 -9.24
C VAL A 59 9.28 -11.17 -10.33
N THR A 60 9.87 -12.35 -10.21
CA THR A 60 9.70 -13.46 -11.13
C THR A 60 8.35 -14.14 -10.93
N GLU A 61 7.91 -14.88 -11.95
CA GLU A 61 6.69 -15.69 -11.86
C GLU A 61 6.74 -16.70 -10.71
N ALA A 62 7.90 -17.32 -10.51
CA ALA A 62 8.10 -18.30 -9.46
C ALA A 62 7.91 -17.69 -8.06
N GLU A 63 8.43 -16.48 -7.83
CA GLU A 63 8.22 -15.72 -6.59
C GLU A 63 6.74 -15.39 -6.37
N ILE A 64 6.01 -15.02 -7.43
CA ILE A 64 4.56 -14.76 -7.37
C ILE A 64 3.80 -16.04 -6.98
N GLU A 65 4.06 -17.14 -7.68
CA GLU A 65 3.42 -18.43 -7.39
C GLU A 65 3.70 -18.93 -5.98
N GLU A 66 4.94 -18.79 -5.50
CA GLU A 66 5.34 -19.21 -4.16
C GLU A 66 4.56 -18.46 -3.08
N ILE A 67 4.49 -17.13 -3.18
CA ILE A 67 3.73 -16.31 -2.23
C ILE A 67 2.24 -16.67 -2.27
N VAL A 68 1.70 -16.87 -3.46
CA VAL A 68 0.28 -17.21 -3.66
C VAL A 68 -0.04 -18.59 -3.08
N LYS A 69 0.84 -19.59 -3.27
CA LYS A 69 0.72 -20.90 -2.62
C LYS A 69 0.83 -20.80 -1.10
N ALA A 70 1.69 -19.92 -0.59
CA ALA A 70 1.86 -19.68 0.85
C ALA A 70 0.67 -18.96 1.50
N SER A 71 -0.23 -18.34 0.72
CA SER A 71 -1.42 -17.65 1.25
C SER A 71 -2.43 -18.58 1.92
N GLY A 72 -2.41 -19.88 1.60
CA GLY A 72 -3.36 -20.87 2.10
C GLY A 72 -4.74 -20.85 1.43
N ASP A 73 -4.95 -19.99 0.43
CA ASP A 73 -6.19 -20.01 -0.38
C ASP A 73 -6.09 -21.11 -1.47
N PRO A 74 -6.99 -22.12 -1.46
CA PRO A 74 -6.98 -23.19 -2.45
C PRO A 74 -7.21 -22.69 -3.89
N ASN A 75 -7.80 -21.52 -4.08
CA ASN A 75 -8.07 -20.92 -5.39
C ASN A 75 -7.01 -19.90 -5.81
N ALA A 76 -5.97 -19.68 -5.00
CA ALA A 76 -5.01 -18.61 -5.21
C ALA A 76 -4.25 -18.73 -6.56
N LEU A 77 -3.94 -19.96 -6.98
CA LEU A 77 -3.31 -20.21 -8.29
C LEU A 77 -4.26 -20.01 -9.47
N GLU A 78 -5.55 -20.22 -9.27
CA GLU A 78 -6.55 -19.98 -10.30
C GLU A 78 -6.77 -18.48 -10.52
N GLN A 79 -6.72 -17.69 -9.44
CA GLN A 79 -6.74 -16.23 -9.46
C GLN A 79 -5.57 -15.64 -10.28
N LEU A 80 -4.39 -16.27 -10.26
CA LEU A 80 -3.25 -15.84 -11.09
C LEU A 80 -3.48 -15.93 -12.60
N LYS A 81 -4.53 -16.63 -13.07
CA LYS A 81 -4.90 -16.64 -14.49
C LYS A 81 -5.43 -15.28 -14.95
N ASP A 82 -5.96 -14.45 -14.05
CA ASP A 82 -6.36 -13.08 -14.36
C ASP A 82 -5.11 -12.18 -14.43
N PRO A 83 -4.79 -11.60 -15.61
CA PRO A 83 -3.63 -10.72 -15.77
C PRO A 83 -3.63 -9.52 -14.81
N LEU A 84 -4.81 -9.00 -14.44
CA LEU A 84 -4.93 -7.86 -13.53
C LEU A 84 -4.55 -8.26 -12.10
N GLN A 85 -5.03 -9.41 -11.63
CA GLN A 85 -4.70 -9.93 -10.30
C GLN A 85 -3.21 -10.25 -10.20
N LYS A 86 -2.68 -10.91 -11.22
CA LYS A 86 -1.25 -11.21 -11.32
C LYS A 86 -0.39 -9.95 -11.31
N TRP A 87 -0.76 -8.93 -12.09
CA TRP A 87 -0.06 -7.64 -12.10
C TRP A 87 -0.12 -6.95 -10.73
N TYR A 88 -1.29 -6.98 -10.08
CA TYR A 88 -1.47 -6.38 -8.76
C TYR A 88 -0.57 -7.05 -7.71
N ILE A 89 -0.54 -8.39 -7.67
CA ILE A 89 0.34 -9.15 -6.77
C ILE A 89 1.80 -8.84 -7.06
N LYS A 90 2.20 -8.84 -8.34
CA LYS A 90 3.55 -8.46 -8.76
C LYS A 90 3.93 -7.07 -8.21
N SER A 91 3.05 -6.07 -8.39
CA SER A 91 3.32 -4.70 -7.92
C SER A 91 3.52 -4.61 -6.41
N ILE A 92 2.79 -5.41 -5.63
CA ILE A 92 2.94 -5.46 -4.18
C ILE A 92 4.29 -6.09 -3.81
N LEU A 93 4.66 -7.18 -4.47
CA LEU A 93 5.91 -7.88 -4.21
C LEU A 93 7.13 -7.03 -4.59
N GLU A 94 7.08 -6.30 -5.71
CA GLU A 94 8.13 -5.36 -6.09
C GLU A 94 8.29 -4.26 -5.04
N LYS A 95 7.19 -3.68 -4.56
CA LYS A 95 7.20 -2.69 -3.47
C LYS A 95 7.79 -3.26 -2.18
N ASN A 96 7.39 -4.46 -1.77
CA ASN A 96 7.91 -5.10 -0.57
C ASN A 96 9.41 -5.40 -0.69
N LYS A 97 9.85 -5.90 -1.85
CA LYS A 97 11.26 -6.20 -2.15
C LYS A 97 12.11 -4.93 -2.11
N LEU A 98 11.62 -3.84 -2.70
CA LEU A 98 12.28 -2.53 -2.61
C LEU A 98 12.36 -2.06 -1.15
N ILE A 99 11.26 -2.09 -0.40
CA ILE A 99 11.25 -1.63 1.00
C ILE A 99 12.25 -2.44 1.84
N ASN A 100 12.29 -3.76 1.69
CA ASN A 100 13.26 -4.60 2.40
C ASN A 100 14.70 -4.23 2.04
N LYS A 101 14.99 -4.03 0.74
CA LYS A 101 16.31 -3.58 0.30
C LYS A 101 16.69 -2.23 0.92
N LEU A 102 15.77 -1.26 0.95
CA LEU A 102 16.02 0.05 1.58
C LEU A 102 16.25 -0.08 3.09
N ILE A 103 15.52 -0.96 3.77
CA ILE A 103 15.73 -1.23 5.20
C ILE A 103 17.12 -1.84 5.42
N GLU A 104 17.53 -2.82 4.61
CA GLU A 104 18.86 -3.42 4.69
C GLU A 104 19.96 -2.38 4.43
N GLU A 105 19.80 -1.50 3.44
CA GLU A 105 20.76 -0.43 3.17
C GLU A 105 20.89 0.56 4.34
N VAL A 106 19.78 0.87 5.02
CA VAL A 106 19.78 1.76 6.20
C VAL A 106 20.33 1.03 7.43
N ALA A 107 20.01 -0.26 7.61
CA ALA A 107 20.49 -1.07 8.73
C ALA A 107 21.98 -1.44 8.62
N HIS A 108 22.50 -1.52 7.39
CA HIS A 108 23.91 -1.79 7.09
C HIS A 108 24.71 -0.53 6.73
N GLY A 109 24.09 0.65 6.79
CA GLY A 109 24.68 1.92 6.40
C GLY A 109 25.67 2.49 7.42
N GLU A 110 26.94 2.09 7.33
CA GLU A 110 27.97 3.11 7.22
C GLU A 110 27.67 3.99 5.98
N PRO A 111 27.92 5.31 6.03
CA PRO A 111 27.60 6.20 4.92
C PRO A 111 28.35 5.77 3.66
N LYS A 112 27.62 5.50 2.56
CA LYS A 112 28.21 5.47 1.21
C LYS A 112 28.94 6.79 1.02
N LYS A 113 30.28 6.74 0.96
CA LYS A 113 31.11 7.90 0.63
C LYS A 113 30.59 8.47 -0.67
N GLU A 114 30.14 9.73 -0.62
CA GLU A 114 29.96 10.54 -1.81
C GLU A 114 31.26 10.47 -2.60
N ASP A 115 31.20 9.93 -3.82
CA ASP A 115 32.23 10.15 -4.82
C ASP A 115 32.22 11.64 -5.14
N THR A 116 32.96 12.40 -4.34
CA THR A 116 33.27 13.79 -4.59
C THR A 116 34.19 13.83 -5.78
N LYS A 117 33.72 14.42 -6.88
CA LYS A 117 34.56 14.81 -8.01
C LYS A 117 34.91 16.27 -7.91
#